data_AF-A0A972ZNB2-F1
#
_entry.id   AF-A0A972ZNB2-F1
#
_cell.length_a   1.000
_cell.length_b   1.000
_cell.length_c   1.000
_cell.angle_alpha   90.00
_cell.angle_beta   90.00
_cell.angle_gamma   90.00
#
_symmetry.space_group_name_H-M   'P 1'
#
loop_
_entity.id
_entity.type
_entity.pdbx_description
1 polymer ?
#
loop_
_entity_poly.entity_id
_entity_poly.type
_entity_poly.pdbx_seq_one_letter_code
_entity_poly.pdbx_strand_id
1 'polypeptide(L)' 'MGKVVNLNQYRKQRSQKEREENASENRIKFGRTKKERMLLQLETQRSRADLDNKLLTDKSSTDDAPDTE' A
#
# COMPACT_ATOMS: atom_id res chain seq x y z
N MET A 1 -24.11 -40.16 25.59
CA MET A 1 -24.23 -39.66 24.21
C MET A 1 -23.02 -38.80 23.89
N GLY A 2 -22.11 -39.27 23.04
CA GLY A 2 -20.88 -38.52 22.69
C GLY A 2 -21.14 -37.54 21.55
N LYS A 3 -20.74 -36.28 21.72
CA LYS A 3 -20.76 -35.30 20.62
C LYS A 3 -19.68 -35.66 19.60
N VAL A 4 -20.10 -35.93 18.37
CA VAL A 4 -19.18 -36.08 17.24
C VAL A 4 -18.59 -34.70 16.92
N VAL A 5 -17.31 -34.51 17.22
CA VAL A 5 -16.59 -33.27 16.92
C VAL A 5 -15.86 -33.39 15.58
N ASN A 6 -16.08 -32.41 14.70
CA ASN A 6 -15.41 -32.35 13.42
C ASN A 6 -13.98 -31.81 13.59
N LEU A 7 -13.00 -32.71 13.52
CA LEU A 7 -11.57 -32.39 13.68
C LEU A 7 -11.05 -31.43 12.60
N ASN A 8 -11.63 -31.42 11.39
CA ASN A 8 -11.22 -30.51 10.33
C ASN A 8 -11.62 -29.06 10.66
N GLN A 9 -12.82 -28.87 11.22
CA GLN A 9 -13.26 -27.54 11.67
C GLN A 9 -12.38 -27.05 12.82
N TYR A 10 -12.02 -27.93 13.76
CA TYR A 10 -11.13 -27.60 14.86
C TYR A 10 -9.74 -27.17 14.37
N ARG A 11 -9.14 -27.94 13.45
CA ARG A 11 -7.85 -27.59 12.83
C ARG A 11 -7.92 -26.25 12.09
N LYS A 12 -9.00 -26.01 11.34
CA LYS A 12 -9.22 -24.74 10.64
C LYS A 12 -9.28 -23.57 11.61
N GLN A 13 -10.08 -23.69 12.68
CA GLN A 13 -10.18 -22.64 13.71
C GLN A 13 -8.83 -22.37 14.37
N ARG A 14 -8.06 -23.42 14.71
CA ARG A 14 -6.71 -23.24 15.25
C ARG A 14 -5.80 -22.47 14.30
N SER A 15 -5.78 -22.85 13.02
CA SER A 15 -4.97 -22.14 12.01
C SER A 15 -5.41 -20.69 11.78
N GLN A 16 -6.70 -20.39 11.94
CA GLN A 16 -7.21 -19.01 11.87
C GLN A 16 -6.70 -18.19 13.06
N LYS A 17 -6.78 -18.74 14.28
CA LYS A 17 -6.26 -18.07 15.49
C LYS A 17 -4.76 -17.77 15.39
N GLU A 18 -3.95 -18.76 14.99
CA GLU A 18 -2.51 -18.56 14.80
C GLU A 18 -2.21 -17.47 13.75
N ARG A 19 -3.02 -17.34 12.68
CA ARG A 19 -2.87 -16.26 11.70
C ARG A 19 -3.26 -14.90 12.27
N GLU A 20 -4.29 -14.83 13.10
CA GLU A 20 -4.73 -13.59 13.75
C GLU A 20 -3.70 -13.07 14.75
N GLU A 21 -3.08 -13.96 15.53
CA GLU A 21 -1.97 -13.65 16.43
C GLU A 21 -0.75 -13.14 15.66
N ASN A 22 -0.35 -13.84 14.60
CA ASN A 22 0.73 -13.36 13.73
C ASN A 22 0.39 -12.00 13.09
N ALA A 23 -0.87 -11.77 12.72
CA ALA A 23 -1.31 -10.50 12.17
C ALA A 23 -1.28 -9.36 13.20
N SER A 24 -1.65 -9.63 14.47
CA SER A 24 -1.56 -8.63 15.54
C SER A 24 -0.10 -8.31 15.88
N GLU A 25 0.77 -9.32 15.97
CA GLU A 25 2.21 -9.11 16.14
C GLU A 25 2.81 -8.30 15.00
N ASN A 26 2.42 -8.58 13.75
CA ASN A 26 2.90 -7.83 12.59
C ASN A 26 2.39 -6.38 12.59
N ARG A 27 1.16 -6.10 13.07
CA ARG A 27 0.67 -4.73 13.26
C ARG A 27 1.52 -3.98 14.29
N ILE A 28 1.91 -4.63 15.38
CA ILE A 28 2.76 -4.04 16.43
C ILE A 28 4.19 -3.83 15.90
N LYS A 29 4.80 -4.88 15.33
CA LYS A 29 6.20 -4.88 14.87
C LYS A 29 6.44 -3.92 13.70
N PHE A 30 5.53 -3.88 12.74
CA PHE A 30 5.72 -3.08 11.52
C PHE A 30 4.92 -1.77 11.53
N GLY A 31 4.04 -1.55 12.51
CA GLY A 31 3.27 -0.33 12.71
C GLY A 31 2.23 -0.01 11.63
N ARG A 32 2.34 -0.60 10.43
CA ARG A 32 1.45 -0.38 9.29
C ARG A 32 1.14 -1.69 8.57
N THR A 33 -0.13 -1.93 8.29
CA THR A 33 -0.54 -3.09 7.47
C THR A 33 -0.14 -2.92 6.00
N LYS A 34 -0.11 -4.00 5.22
CA LYS A 34 0.15 -3.93 3.77
C LYS A 34 -0.83 -2.99 3.06
N LYS A 35 -2.11 -2.98 3.48
CA LYS A 35 -3.15 -2.10 2.93
C LYS A 35 -2.85 -0.63 3.21
N GLU A 36 -2.52 -0.29 4.44
CA GLU A 36 -2.13 1.09 4.82
C GLU A 36 -0.89 1.56 4.08
N ARG A 37 0.12 0.69 3.91
CA ARG A 37 1.31 1.02 3.10
C ARG A 37 0.96 1.32 1.65
N MET A 38 0.08 0.52 1.03
CA MET A 38 -0.36 0.75 -0.35
C MET A 38 -1.16 2.05 -0.49
N LEU A 39 -2.05 2.35 0.46
CA LEU A 39 -2.81 3.60 0.45
C LEU A 39 -1.88 4.82 0.55
N LEU A 40 -0.91 4.78 1.48
CA LEU A 40 0.07 5.84 1.62
C LEU A 40 0.94 6.00 0.36
N GLN A 41 1.33 4.89 -0.27
CA GLN A 41 2.07 4.94 -1.54
C GLN A 41 1.25 5.57 -2.66
N LEU A 42 -0.03 5.25 -2.76
CA LEU A 42 -0.93 5.85 -3.74
C LEU A 42 -1.12 7.35 -3.49
N GLU A 43 -1.33 7.74 -2.23
CA GLU A 43 -1.51 9.14 -1.83
C GLU A 43 -0.24 9.97 -2.07
N THR A 44 0.94 9.42 -1.77
CA THR A 44 2.22 10.07 -2.05
C THR A 44 2.50 10.16 -3.55
N GLN A 45 2.16 9.14 -4.35
CA GLN A 45 2.25 9.22 -5.81
C GLN A 45 1.31 10.29 -6.39
N ARG A 46 0.07 10.35 -5.91
CA ARG A 46 -0.88 11.39 -6.32
C ARG A 46 -0.36 12.77 -5.97
N SER A 47 0.13 12.94 -4.75
CA SER A 47 0.70 14.22 -4.29
C SER A 47 1.90 14.63 -5.14
N ARG A 48 2.78 13.68 -5.50
CA ARG A 48 3.90 13.93 -6.43
C ARG A 48 3.41 14.35 -7.82
N ALA A 49 2.47 13.62 -8.41
CA ALA A 49 1.91 13.97 -9.71
C ALA A 49 1.23 15.35 -9.69
N ASP A 50 0.50 15.67 -8.62
CA ASP A 50 -0.12 16.98 -8.44
C ASP A 50 0.91 18.11 -8.31
N LEU A 51 2.06 17.85 -7.67
CA LEU A 51 3.17 18.80 -7.59
C LEU A 51 3.90 18.93 -8.93
N ASP A 52 4.14 17.83 -9.64
CA ASP A 52 4.79 17.83 -10.96
C ASP A 52 3.96 18.61 -11.98
N ASN A 53 2.63 18.46 -11.96
CA ASN A 53 1.72 19.23 -12.82
C ASN A 53 1.69 20.73 -12.49
N LYS A 54 2.00 21.09 -11.24
CA LYS A 54 2.07 22.47 -10.76
C LYS A 54 3.49 23.04 -10.89
N LEU A 55 4.48 22.22 -11.19
CA LEU A 55 5.84 22.66 -11.45
C LEU A 55 5.82 23.42 -12.77
N LEU A 56 5.77 24.75 -12.67
CA LEU A 56 6.08 25.62 -13.79
C LEU A 56 7.59 25.58 -14.00
N THR A 57 8.10 24.48 -14.56
CA THR A 57 9.42 24.54 -15.19
C THR A 57 9.29 25.60 -16.27
N ASP A 58 10.16 26.60 -16.22
CA ASP A 58 10.22 27.68 -17.19
C ASP A 58 10.54 27.12 -18.59
N LYS A 59 9.54 26.54 -19.25
CA LYS A 59 9.58 26.13 -20.65
C LYS A 59 9.37 27.34 -21.57
N SER A 60 9.70 28.55 -21.12
CA SER A 60 9.71 29.75 -21.96
C SER A 60 11.12 30.12 -22.46
N SER A 61 12.14 29.27 -22.26
CA SER A 61 13.53 29.57 -22.64
C SER A 61 14.16 28.60 -23.66
N THR A 62 13.40 27.81 -24.42
CA THR A 62 14.01 26.94 -25.46
C THR A 62 13.30 26.87 -26.82
N ASP A 63 12.30 27.73 -27.08
CA ASP A 63 11.66 27.79 -28.42
C ASP A 63 12.05 29.04 -29.25
N ASP A 64 13.00 29.87 -28.79
CA ASP A 64 13.56 30.99 -29.58
C ASP A 64 14.99 30.66 -30.06
N ALA A 65 15.12 29.72 -30.99
CA ALA A 65 16.29 29.67 -31.86
C ALA A 65 15.94 30.43 -33.15
N PRO A 66 16.57 31.58 -33.46
CA PRO A 66 16.31 32.26 -34.72
C PRO A 66 16.84 31.40 -35.88
N ASP A 67 15.96 31.11 -36.84
CA ASP A 67 16.34 30.61 -38.16
C ASP A 67 17.43 31.53 -38.73
N THR A 68 18.62 30.98 -38.91
CA THR A 68 19.75 31.65 -39.53
C THR A 68 19.62 31.42 -41.04
N GLU A 69 19.50 32.51 -41.81
CA GLU A 69 19.44 32.54 -43.28
C GLU A 69 20.58 31.77 -43.97
#